data_AF-A0A9W7YLD3-F1
#
_entry.id   AF-A0A9W7YLD3-F1
#
_cell.length_a   1.000
_cell.length_b   1.000
_cell.length_c   1.000
_cell.angle_alpha   90.00
_cell.angle_beta   90.00
_cell.angle_gamma   90.00
#
_symmetry.space_group_name_H-M   'P 1'
#
loop_
_entity.id
_entity.type
_entity.pdbx_description
1 polymer ?
#
loop_
_entity_poly.entity_id
_entity_poly.type
_entity_poly.pdbx_seq_one_letter_code
_entity_poly.pdbx_strand_id
1 'polypeptide(L)'
;MSDYSGDEFMDEDYDDFEYSEAESENSTAAAPATQTTHQETQGGTYGGTYSADAAFDDDDDDFFGDGADFEPVLGGLRKKKPWEVDFTVYDINELRAKENAISERLEPMLALPKETTTLLLHDFSWKEEPLLESFLVDKDRTLARVGLSDSSQRPQLESGDEDFECGICFCGGADEQFLRLSCGHRFCSDCYTTYVGAKVQEGESWRIRCAAPKCPVLVGLEAARLLLDGEASERYESNLTRSFVKELRTLAWCPAPNCEFAIECQVPQAAWAYSIPTVRCRCGATFCFGCRLDDHVPAPCALVARWVQKCKDDSETSNWIKANTKECIKCRSTIEKNGGCNHMTCRECHHEFCWVCSGPWSEHGQSYYSCNRFEEDSSKNARDSVSKSRAMLVRYLHYFTRFDNHEQSAKLARKLLAATEKNMEQIQREHTLSWIEVQFLNDAVDVLSQCRSTLKWSYVLGYYMVSDNQKIIFENNQSDLEMATEYLNELIENPISDDGPSIEQFRRTVIDKTTYVRTRWETILADIISGLQENRWQFESE
;
A
#
# COMPACT_ATOMS: atom_id res chain seq x y z
N MET A 1 -11.17 -5.75 -54.22
CA MET A 1 -11.92 -4.69 -54.92
C MET A 1 -12.92 -4.17 -53.91
N SER A 2 -12.75 -3.06 -53.21
CA SER A 2 -11.94 -1.83 -53.35
C SER A 2 -11.81 -1.23 -51.94
N ASP A 3 -10.59 -1.06 -51.43
CA ASP A 3 -9.91 0.24 -51.17
C ASP A 3 -10.70 1.24 -50.31
N TYR A 4 -10.21 1.51 -49.09
CA TYR A 4 -9.91 2.87 -48.59
C TYR A 4 -9.05 2.82 -47.30
N SER A 5 -7.91 3.53 -47.37
CA SER A 5 -6.99 4.04 -46.33
C SER A 5 -7.72 4.77 -45.18
N GLY A 6 -7.23 4.96 -43.95
CA GLY A 6 -5.90 5.33 -43.44
C GLY A 6 -6.10 6.42 -42.36
N ASP A 7 -5.07 6.68 -41.54
CA ASP A 7 -4.88 7.78 -40.55
C ASP A 7 -5.38 7.50 -39.11
N GLU A 8 -4.52 7.28 -38.10
CA GLU A 8 -3.50 8.15 -37.45
C GLU A 8 -4.07 9.46 -36.85
N PHE A 9 -4.14 9.52 -35.51
CA PHE A 9 -4.34 10.72 -34.69
C PHE A 9 -3.38 10.61 -33.50
N MET A 10 -2.22 11.25 -33.54
CA MET A 10 -1.90 12.65 -33.18
C MET A 10 -1.72 12.86 -31.67
N ASP A 11 -0.43 12.94 -31.31
CA ASP A 11 0.12 13.63 -30.15
C ASP A 11 -0.31 15.11 -30.17
N GLU A 12 -0.74 15.63 -29.02
CA GLU A 12 -0.92 17.08 -28.81
C GLU A 12 0.11 17.57 -27.78
N ASP A 13 1.14 18.22 -28.31
CA ASP A 13 2.01 19.17 -27.63
C ASP A 13 1.18 20.37 -27.14
N TYR A 14 1.36 20.76 -25.87
CA TYR A 14 0.77 21.98 -25.33
C TYR A 14 1.83 23.08 -25.28
N ASP A 15 1.62 24.08 -26.15
CA ASP A 15 2.48 25.23 -26.39
C ASP A 15 2.58 26.21 -25.22
N ASP A 16 3.78 26.77 -25.18
CA ASP A 16 4.32 27.90 -24.44
C ASP A 16 3.49 29.18 -24.65
N PHE A 17 3.08 29.85 -23.56
CA PHE A 17 2.48 31.18 -23.63
C PHE A 17 3.23 32.14 -22.70
N GLU A 18 4.17 32.87 -23.30
CA GLU A 18 4.76 34.10 -22.78
C GLU A 18 3.65 35.13 -22.48
N TYR A 19 3.66 35.71 -21.28
CA TYR A 19 2.93 36.94 -20.99
C TYR A 19 3.88 38.04 -20.54
N SER A 20 3.84 39.11 -21.32
CA SER A 20 4.59 40.35 -21.24
C SER A 20 4.34 41.17 -19.98
N GLU A 21 5.41 41.82 -19.52
CA GLU A 21 5.49 42.84 -18.50
C GLU A 21 4.48 44.00 -18.71
N ALA A 22 3.85 44.44 -17.62
CA ALA A 22 3.22 45.74 -17.53
C ALA A 22 3.63 46.42 -16.23
N GLU A 23 4.43 47.46 -16.37
CA GLU A 23 4.87 48.39 -15.35
C GLU A 23 3.67 49.16 -14.77
N SER A 24 3.64 49.34 -13.44
CA SER A 24 2.95 50.49 -12.86
C SER A 24 3.64 50.94 -11.57
N GLU A 25 3.93 52.23 -11.53
CA GLU A 25 4.79 52.93 -10.60
C GLU A 25 4.15 53.16 -9.22
N ASN A 26 4.98 52.96 -8.19
CA ASN A 26 5.26 53.86 -7.06
C ASN A 26 4.10 54.55 -6.30
N SER A 27 3.94 54.21 -5.02
CA SER A 27 3.58 55.20 -4.00
C SER A 27 4.19 54.86 -2.63
N THR A 28 5.04 55.79 -2.19
CA THR A 28 5.78 55.89 -0.92
C THR A 28 4.89 56.16 0.30
N ALA A 29 5.20 55.54 1.46
CA ALA A 29 5.06 56.11 2.83
C ALA A 29 5.68 55.12 3.84
N ALA A 30 6.91 55.35 4.32
CA ALA A 30 7.25 56.09 5.53
C ALA A 30 6.80 55.43 6.86
N ALA A 31 7.78 54.86 7.58
CA ALA A 31 7.70 54.48 8.98
C ALA A 31 7.48 55.72 9.89
N PRO A 32 7.15 55.50 11.17
CA PRO A 32 8.23 55.73 12.14
C PRO A 32 8.28 54.74 13.31
N ALA A 33 9.51 54.58 13.79
CA ALA A 33 9.86 54.02 15.08
C ALA A 33 9.49 54.99 16.22
N THR A 34 9.09 54.44 17.37
CA THR A 34 9.09 55.16 18.64
C THR A 34 9.79 54.32 19.70
N GLN A 35 10.91 54.86 20.17
CA GLN A 35 11.57 54.52 21.42
C GLN A 35 10.75 55.09 22.59
N THR A 36 10.65 54.33 23.68
CA THR A 36 10.38 54.90 25.00
C THR A 36 11.23 54.18 26.04
N THR A 37 12.04 54.99 26.72
CA THR A 37 12.95 54.67 27.81
C THR A 37 12.32 54.93 29.19
N HIS A 38 12.87 54.24 30.21
CA HIS A 38 12.78 54.45 31.67
C HIS A 38 11.44 54.07 32.34
N GLN A 39 11.41 53.41 33.50
CA GLN A 39 12.13 53.75 34.73
C GLN A 39 12.11 52.59 35.73
N GLU A 40 13.16 52.54 36.54
CA GLU A 40 13.41 51.62 37.64
C GLU A 40 12.39 51.77 38.79
N THR A 41 12.07 50.66 39.46
CA THR A 41 11.86 50.65 40.91
C THR A 41 12.44 49.37 41.53
N GLN A 42 13.24 49.61 42.56
CA GLN A 42 13.94 48.65 43.40
C GLN A 42 12.99 47.94 44.37
N GLY A 43 13.36 46.72 44.80
CA GLY A 43 12.83 46.16 46.04
C GLY A 43 13.10 44.68 46.28
N GLY A 44 14.11 44.36 47.09
CA GLY A 44 13.96 43.31 48.11
C GLY A 44 14.58 41.94 47.84
N THR A 45 15.85 41.82 48.20
CA THR A 45 16.62 40.60 48.50
C THR A 45 15.98 39.67 49.55
N TYR A 46 16.06 38.36 49.34
CA TYR A 46 16.36 37.37 50.38
C TYR A 46 17.23 36.25 49.79
N GLY A 47 18.47 36.17 50.27
CA GLY A 47 19.44 35.16 49.88
C GLY A 47 19.28 33.87 50.68
N GLY A 48 19.59 32.76 50.02
CA GLY A 48 19.79 31.44 50.64
C GLY A 48 20.84 30.70 49.82
N THR A 49 22.08 30.78 50.27
CA THR A 49 23.24 30.07 49.73
C THR A 49 23.28 28.64 50.29
N TYR A 50 23.41 27.65 49.43
CA TYR A 50 24.03 26.37 49.79
C TYR A 50 24.86 25.87 48.60
N SER A 51 26.17 25.95 48.81
CA SER A 51 27.19 25.26 48.03
C SER A 51 27.31 23.84 48.59
N ALA A 52 27.33 22.83 47.72
CA ALA A 52 27.80 21.51 48.08
C ALA A 52 28.49 20.90 46.86
N ASP A 53 29.81 20.99 46.88
CA ASP A 53 30.72 20.17 46.10
C ASP A 53 30.54 18.70 46.50
N ALA A 54 30.39 17.82 45.52
CA ALA A 54 30.69 16.41 45.65
C ALA A 54 31.24 15.91 44.32
N ALA A 55 32.46 15.41 44.37
CA ALA A 55 33.28 14.98 43.27
C ALA A 55 33.40 13.45 43.27
N PHE A 56 33.59 12.89 42.07
CA PHE A 56 34.11 11.57 41.71
C PHE A 56 33.27 10.33 42.11
N ASP A 57 32.86 9.56 41.10
CA ASP A 57 33.53 8.28 40.79
C ASP A 57 33.35 7.94 39.30
N ASP A 58 34.48 7.99 38.59
CA ASP A 58 34.74 7.20 37.38
C ASP A 58 34.92 5.75 37.85
N ASP A 59 34.14 4.83 37.29
CA ASP A 59 34.54 3.43 37.14
C ASP A 59 33.97 2.93 35.81
N ASP A 60 34.84 2.95 34.81
CA ASP A 60 34.82 2.03 33.67
C ASP A 60 34.89 0.60 34.20
N ASP A 61 34.08 -0.31 33.64
CA ASP A 61 34.47 -1.71 33.43
C ASP A 61 33.54 -2.38 32.40
N ASP A 62 34.08 -2.54 31.20
CA ASP A 62 34.05 -3.74 30.37
C ASP A 62 32.71 -4.49 30.11
N PHE A 63 32.15 -4.26 28.91
CA PHE A 63 31.61 -5.38 28.12
C PHE A 63 31.97 -5.25 26.64
N PHE A 64 33.24 -5.51 26.33
CA PHE A 64 33.64 -5.95 25.00
C PHE A 64 33.11 -7.37 24.76
N GLY A 65 32.03 -7.48 24.00
CA GLY A 65 31.58 -8.73 23.36
C GLY A 65 31.98 -8.70 21.89
N ASP A 66 33.10 -9.36 21.58
CA ASP A 66 33.60 -9.67 20.25
C ASP A 66 32.64 -10.57 19.47
N GLY A 67 32.66 -10.47 18.14
CA GLY A 67 32.15 -11.51 17.24
C GLY A 67 30.90 -11.17 16.45
N ALA A 68 31.05 -11.15 15.13
CA ALA A 68 29.97 -11.14 14.17
C ALA A 68 28.97 -12.28 14.43
N ASP A 69 27.76 -11.95 14.85
CA ASP A 69 26.63 -12.89 14.84
C ASP A 69 26.11 -13.06 13.40
N PHE A 70 26.82 -13.91 12.67
CA PHE A 70 26.18 -14.79 11.70
C PHE A 70 25.31 -15.73 12.54
N GLU A 71 24.01 -15.43 12.69
CA GLU A 71 23.08 -16.31 13.41
C GLU A 71 23.17 -17.72 12.79
N PRO A 72 23.66 -18.74 13.53
CA PRO A 72 23.50 -20.10 13.11
C PRO A 72 22.02 -20.42 13.22
N VAL A 73 21.46 -21.03 12.17
CA VAL A 73 20.10 -21.57 12.14
C VAL A 73 19.97 -22.65 13.22
N LEU A 74 19.69 -22.23 14.44
CA LEU A 74 19.28 -23.05 15.58
C LEU A 74 18.02 -22.44 16.19
N GLY A 75 16.89 -22.69 15.52
CA GLY A 75 15.59 -22.98 16.16
C GLY A 75 15.01 -22.02 17.21
N GLY A 76 15.49 -20.79 17.33
CA GLY A 76 14.82 -19.74 18.09
C GLY A 76 13.63 -19.23 17.28
N LEU A 77 12.40 -19.57 17.69
CA LEU A 77 11.20 -19.01 17.07
C LEU A 77 11.23 -17.48 17.22
N ARG A 78 11.48 -16.76 16.13
CA ARG A 78 11.32 -15.31 16.07
C ARG A 78 9.95 -14.95 16.66
N LYS A 79 9.94 -14.12 17.72
CA LYS A 79 8.68 -13.64 18.30
C LYS A 79 7.95 -12.85 17.21
N LYS A 80 6.77 -13.33 16.83
CA LYS A 80 5.90 -12.69 15.84
C LYS A 80 5.57 -11.27 16.33
N LYS A 81 5.79 -10.27 15.48
CA LYS A 81 5.54 -8.87 15.84
C LYS A 81 4.04 -8.60 15.85
N PRO A 82 3.53 -7.65 16.67
CA PRO A 82 2.09 -7.38 16.80
C PRO A 82 1.37 -7.00 15.49
N TRP A 83 2.09 -6.43 14.53
CA TRP A 83 1.56 -6.01 13.22
C TRP A 83 1.77 -7.04 12.11
N GLU A 84 2.43 -8.16 12.38
CA GLU A 84 2.62 -9.22 11.39
C GLU A 84 1.37 -10.08 11.27
N VAL A 85 0.91 -10.28 10.05
CA VAL A 85 -0.23 -11.14 9.73
C VAL A 85 0.23 -12.40 9.02
N ASP A 86 -0.44 -13.52 9.30
CA ASP A 86 -0.15 -14.76 8.58
C ASP A 86 -0.85 -14.72 7.23
N PHE A 87 -0.08 -14.97 6.17
CA PHE A 87 -0.60 -15.07 4.82
C PHE A 87 0.20 -16.12 4.04
N THR A 88 -0.42 -16.63 2.98
CA THR A 88 0.22 -17.54 2.02
C THR A 88 0.02 -17.00 0.61
N VAL A 89 1.01 -17.23 -0.26
CA VAL A 89 0.99 -16.76 -1.65
C VAL A 89 0.90 -17.98 -2.55
N TYR A 90 -0.10 -18.00 -3.41
CA TYR A 90 -0.39 -19.08 -4.35
C TYR A 90 -0.18 -18.62 -5.79
N ASP A 91 0.39 -19.48 -6.61
CA ASP A 91 0.32 -19.39 -8.07
C ASP A 91 -0.97 -20.02 -8.63
N ILE A 92 -1.21 -19.87 -9.94
CA ILE A 92 -2.41 -20.40 -10.60
C ILE A 92 -2.52 -21.93 -10.45
N ASN A 93 -1.40 -22.66 -10.51
CA ASN A 93 -1.42 -24.13 -10.42
C ASN A 93 -1.70 -24.58 -8.99
N GLU A 94 -1.15 -23.90 -7.99
CA GLU A 94 -1.42 -24.13 -6.57
C GLU A 94 -2.89 -23.83 -6.24
N LEU A 95 -3.48 -22.77 -6.82
CA LEU A 95 -4.91 -22.49 -6.69
C LEU A 95 -5.78 -23.58 -7.31
N ARG A 96 -5.46 -24.04 -8.52
CA ARG A 96 -6.16 -25.16 -9.17
C ARG A 96 -6.04 -26.45 -8.36
N ALA A 97 -4.89 -26.71 -7.75
CA ALA A 97 -4.70 -27.85 -6.86
C ALA A 97 -5.58 -27.74 -5.61
N LYS A 98 -5.68 -26.54 -5.03
CA LYS A 98 -6.55 -26.26 -3.88
C LYS A 98 -8.03 -26.42 -4.22
N GLU A 99 -8.46 -25.91 -5.38
CA GLU A 99 -9.80 -26.09 -5.93
C GLU A 99 -10.15 -27.59 -6.05
N ASN A 100 -9.27 -28.34 -6.71
CA ASN A 100 -9.42 -29.78 -6.88
C ASN A 100 -9.47 -30.54 -5.54
N ALA A 101 -8.64 -30.17 -4.58
CA ALA A 101 -8.62 -30.80 -3.26
C ALA A 101 -9.92 -30.58 -2.46
N ILE A 102 -10.56 -29.41 -2.61
CA ILE A 102 -11.87 -29.14 -1.99
C ILE A 102 -12.94 -30.00 -2.67
N SER A 103 -12.99 -30.01 -4.01
CA SER A 103 -13.95 -30.83 -4.76
C SER A 103 -13.80 -32.32 -4.43
N GLU A 104 -12.59 -32.87 -4.45
CA GLU A 104 -12.31 -34.29 -4.16
C GLU A 104 -12.70 -34.70 -2.73
N ARG A 105 -12.62 -33.78 -1.78
CA ARG A 105 -13.05 -34.04 -0.39
C ARG A 105 -14.57 -34.09 -0.26
N LEU A 106 -15.32 -33.35 -1.08
CA LEU A 106 -16.79 -33.28 -1.03
C LEU A 106 -17.48 -34.30 -1.94
N GLU A 107 -16.84 -34.73 -3.02
CA GLU A 107 -17.33 -35.79 -3.92
C GLU A 107 -17.90 -37.02 -3.19
N PRO A 108 -17.17 -37.67 -2.24
CA PRO A 108 -17.71 -38.84 -1.54
C PRO A 108 -18.86 -38.51 -0.58
N MET A 109 -18.94 -37.27 -0.07
CA MET A 109 -20.00 -36.84 0.84
C MET A 109 -21.32 -36.56 0.10
N LEU A 110 -21.21 -35.98 -1.10
CA LEU A 110 -22.36 -35.64 -1.94
C LEU A 110 -22.78 -36.80 -2.86
N ALA A 111 -21.88 -37.77 -3.09
CA ALA A 111 -22.04 -38.83 -4.08
C ALA A 111 -22.36 -38.30 -5.50
N LEU A 112 -21.72 -37.18 -5.87
CA LEU A 112 -21.88 -36.50 -7.15
C LEU A 112 -20.55 -36.48 -7.93
N PRO A 113 -20.59 -36.44 -9.27
CA PRO A 113 -19.39 -36.23 -10.08
C PRO A 113 -18.69 -34.91 -9.74
N LYS A 114 -17.36 -34.87 -9.89
CA LYS A 114 -16.49 -33.69 -9.69
C LYS A 114 -17.04 -32.40 -10.31
N GLU A 115 -17.50 -32.50 -11.55
CA GLU A 115 -18.03 -31.37 -12.31
C GLU A 115 -19.25 -30.74 -11.62
N THR A 116 -20.23 -31.58 -11.26
CA THR A 116 -21.44 -31.15 -10.54
C THR A 116 -21.09 -30.55 -9.19
N THR A 117 -20.17 -31.18 -8.45
CA THR A 117 -19.69 -30.68 -7.15
C THR A 117 -19.05 -29.29 -7.29
N THR A 118 -18.23 -29.08 -8.33
CA THR A 118 -17.54 -27.81 -8.59
C THR A 118 -18.52 -26.69 -8.95
N LEU A 119 -19.53 -26.98 -9.78
CA LEU A 119 -20.60 -26.02 -10.11
C LEU A 119 -21.43 -25.63 -8.87
N LEU A 120 -21.74 -26.60 -8.00
CA LEU A 120 -22.41 -26.32 -6.73
C LEU A 120 -21.54 -25.49 -5.80
N LEU A 121 -20.23 -25.78 -5.72
CA LEU A 121 -19.29 -24.99 -4.92
C LEU A 121 -19.27 -23.53 -5.36
N HIS A 122 -19.22 -23.27 -6.67
CA HIS A 122 -19.34 -21.91 -7.19
C HIS A 122 -20.64 -21.22 -6.80
N ASP A 123 -21.80 -21.90 -6.89
CA ASP A 123 -23.08 -21.33 -6.48
C ASP A 123 -23.14 -20.97 -4.98
N PHE A 124 -22.47 -21.77 -4.14
CA PHE A 124 -22.35 -21.54 -2.69
C PHE A 124 -21.12 -20.71 -2.30
N SER A 125 -20.43 -20.10 -3.28
CA SER A 125 -19.21 -19.28 -3.06
C SER A 125 -18.13 -20.02 -2.26
N TRP A 126 -17.92 -21.30 -2.57
CA TRP A 126 -16.93 -22.19 -1.97
C TRP A 126 -17.07 -22.39 -0.46
N LYS A 127 -18.28 -22.15 0.08
CA LYS A 127 -18.61 -22.46 1.48
C LYS A 127 -19.13 -23.90 1.58
N GLU A 128 -18.36 -24.74 2.24
CA GLU A 128 -18.63 -26.17 2.32
C GLU A 128 -19.82 -26.52 3.23
N GLU A 129 -19.88 -25.93 4.43
CA GLU A 129 -20.95 -26.23 5.41
C GLU A 129 -22.34 -25.87 4.86
N PRO A 130 -22.59 -24.67 4.30
CA PRO A 130 -23.90 -24.32 3.76
C PRO A 130 -24.32 -25.18 2.57
N LEU A 131 -23.36 -25.63 1.74
CA LEU A 131 -23.61 -26.54 0.65
C LEU A 131 -24.07 -27.90 1.19
N LEU A 132 -23.34 -28.47 2.14
CA LEU A 132 -23.67 -29.75 2.77
C LEU A 132 -25.03 -29.69 3.47
N GLU A 133 -25.30 -28.63 4.24
CA GLU A 133 -26.59 -28.43 4.91
C GLU A 133 -27.75 -28.36 3.91
N SER A 134 -27.64 -27.53 2.86
CA SER A 134 -28.68 -27.41 1.83
C SER A 134 -28.91 -28.74 1.10
N PHE A 135 -27.82 -29.46 0.80
CA PHE A 135 -27.89 -30.74 0.10
C PHE A 135 -28.56 -31.83 0.95
N LEU A 136 -28.28 -31.87 2.25
CA LEU A 136 -28.89 -32.81 3.19
C LEU A 136 -30.38 -32.53 3.41
N VAL A 137 -30.81 -31.26 3.36
CA VAL A 137 -32.21 -30.88 3.51
C VAL A 137 -33.02 -31.22 2.25
N ASP A 138 -32.52 -30.82 1.08
CA ASP A 138 -33.21 -31.03 -0.20
C ASP A 138 -32.19 -31.11 -1.36
N LYS A 139 -31.86 -32.35 -1.72
CA LYS A 139 -30.93 -32.67 -2.82
C LYS A 139 -31.43 -32.09 -4.15
N ASP A 140 -32.69 -32.30 -4.49
CA ASP A 140 -33.24 -31.95 -5.81
C ASP A 140 -33.30 -30.44 -5.98
N ARG A 141 -33.70 -29.71 -4.94
CA ARG A 141 -33.68 -28.24 -4.95
C ARG A 141 -32.27 -27.68 -5.05
N THR A 142 -31.30 -28.31 -4.39
CA THR A 142 -29.90 -27.89 -4.44
C THR A 142 -29.33 -28.07 -5.85
N LEU A 143 -29.57 -29.21 -6.50
CA LEU A 143 -29.17 -29.47 -7.89
C LEU A 143 -29.87 -28.54 -8.89
N ALA A 144 -31.15 -28.22 -8.66
CA ALA A 144 -31.92 -27.34 -9.55
C ALA A 144 -31.36 -25.91 -9.63
N ARG A 145 -30.59 -25.45 -8.64
CA ARG A 145 -29.95 -24.11 -8.64
C ARG A 145 -28.94 -23.94 -9.75
N VAL A 146 -28.23 -25.01 -10.11
CA VAL A 146 -27.29 -25.08 -11.25
C VAL A 146 -27.95 -25.68 -12.51
N GLY A 147 -29.27 -25.86 -12.46
CA GLY A 147 -30.08 -26.45 -13.54
C GLY A 147 -29.95 -27.96 -13.68
N LEU A 148 -29.31 -28.65 -12.74
CA LEU A 148 -29.09 -30.09 -12.79
C LEU A 148 -30.17 -30.87 -12.02
N SER A 149 -30.25 -32.15 -12.31
CA SER A 149 -31.14 -33.14 -11.69
C SER A 149 -30.39 -34.46 -11.47
N ASP A 150 -30.90 -35.35 -10.64
CA ASP A 150 -30.28 -36.67 -10.39
C ASP A 150 -30.19 -37.56 -11.65
N SER A 151 -31.01 -37.26 -12.67
CA SER A 151 -31.04 -37.92 -13.97
C SER A 151 -30.26 -37.19 -15.06
N SER A 152 -29.54 -36.12 -14.72
CA SER A 152 -28.80 -35.31 -15.70
C SER A 152 -27.73 -36.14 -16.39
N GLN A 153 -27.84 -36.25 -17.72
CA GLN A 153 -26.82 -36.87 -18.55
C GLN A 153 -25.61 -35.96 -18.69
N ARG A 154 -24.43 -36.57 -18.85
CA ARG A 154 -23.19 -35.83 -19.09
C ARG A 154 -23.22 -35.15 -20.46
N PRO A 155 -22.53 -34.00 -20.62
CA PRO A 155 -22.40 -33.38 -21.93
C PRO A 155 -21.71 -34.33 -22.90
N GLN A 156 -22.27 -34.48 -24.11
CA GLN A 156 -21.75 -35.37 -25.13
C GLN A 156 -21.82 -34.71 -26.50
N LEU A 157 -20.77 -34.92 -27.30
CA LEU A 157 -20.79 -34.64 -28.73
C LEU A 157 -21.46 -35.81 -29.44
N GLU A 158 -22.54 -35.51 -30.15
CA GLU A 158 -23.32 -36.46 -30.93
C GLU A 158 -23.14 -36.11 -32.41
N SER A 159 -23.09 -37.12 -33.27
CA SER A 159 -23.20 -36.93 -34.73
C SER A 159 -24.60 -36.42 -35.08
N GLY A 160 -24.68 -35.62 -36.14
CA GLY A 160 -25.94 -35.12 -36.66
C GLY A 160 -26.85 -36.22 -37.17
N ASP A 161 -28.14 -36.01 -36.97
CA ASP A 161 -29.18 -36.82 -37.59
C ASP A 161 -29.62 -36.10 -38.89
N GLU A 162 -29.98 -36.83 -39.95
CA GLU A 162 -30.46 -36.22 -41.21
C GLU A 162 -31.69 -35.30 -41.00
N ASP A 163 -32.46 -35.54 -39.94
CA ASP A 163 -33.68 -34.80 -39.60
C ASP A 163 -33.47 -33.69 -38.55
N PHE A 164 -32.24 -33.46 -38.06
CA PHE A 164 -31.98 -32.47 -37.00
C PHE A 164 -31.32 -31.19 -37.55
N GLU A 165 -31.94 -30.05 -37.28
CA GLU A 165 -31.42 -28.72 -37.62
C GLU A 165 -31.11 -27.91 -36.35
N CYS A 166 -29.98 -27.20 -36.36
CA CYS A 166 -29.58 -26.32 -35.27
C CYS A 166 -30.52 -25.12 -35.14
N GLY A 167 -31.12 -24.90 -33.96
CA GLY A 167 -32.01 -23.75 -33.72
C GLY A 167 -31.36 -22.36 -33.68
N ILE A 168 -30.05 -22.25 -33.94
CA ILE A 168 -29.30 -20.98 -33.99
C ILE A 168 -28.93 -20.62 -35.44
N CYS A 169 -28.23 -21.51 -36.14
CA CYS A 169 -27.78 -21.27 -37.52
C CYS A 169 -28.69 -21.90 -38.59
N PHE A 170 -29.63 -22.78 -38.20
CA PHE A 170 -30.46 -23.57 -39.11
C PHE A 170 -29.66 -24.47 -40.07
N CYS A 171 -28.43 -24.82 -39.71
CA CYS A 171 -27.63 -25.83 -40.41
C CYS A 171 -27.87 -27.22 -39.79
N GLY A 172 -27.70 -28.26 -40.59
CA GLY A 172 -27.89 -29.65 -40.19
C GLY A 172 -27.29 -30.61 -41.23
N GLY A 173 -27.06 -31.85 -40.82
CA GLY A 173 -26.50 -32.89 -41.68
C GLY A 173 -25.78 -33.97 -40.86
N ALA A 174 -25.66 -35.17 -41.44
CA ALA A 174 -25.04 -36.32 -40.78
C ALA A 174 -23.55 -36.11 -40.41
N ASP A 175 -22.87 -35.20 -41.12
CA ASP A 175 -21.46 -34.87 -40.91
C ASP A 175 -21.25 -33.77 -39.86
N GLU A 176 -22.30 -33.10 -39.39
CA GLU A 176 -22.20 -32.06 -38.36
C GLU A 176 -22.14 -32.67 -36.95
N GLN A 177 -21.42 -32.00 -36.04
CA GLN A 177 -21.35 -32.38 -34.63
C GLN A 177 -22.26 -31.48 -33.79
N PHE A 178 -23.02 -32.09 -32.88
CA PHE A 178 -23.94 -31.40 -31.98
C PHE A 178 -23.55 -31.66 -30.54
N LEU A 179 -23.52 -30.60 -29.72
CA LEU A 179 -23.35 -30.75 -28.28
C LEU A 179 -24.73 -30.83 -27.62
N ARG A 180 -24.96 -31.90 -26.86
CA ARG A 180 -26.10 -32.03 -25.96
C ARG A 180 -25.67 -31.72 -24.53
N LEU A 181 -26.36 -30.79 -23.87
CA LEU A 181 -26.21 -30.54 -22.43
C LEU A 181 -27.20 -31.38 -21.61
N SER A 182 -27.04 -31.40 -20.29
CA SER A 182 -27.91 -32.11 -19.34
C SER A 182 -29.39 -31.74 -19.40
N CYS A 183 -29.73 -30.53 -19.89
CA CYS A 183 -31.12 -30.12 -20.17
C CYS A 183 -31.75 -30.82 -21.39
N GLY A 184 -30.96 -31.55 -22.19
CA GLY A 184 -31.40 -32.19 -23.42
C GLY A 184 -31.38 -31.30 -24.65
N HIS A 185 -31.15 -29.99 -24.51
CA HIS A 185 -30.99 -29.06 -25.63
C HIS A 185 -29.71 -29.39 -26.42
N ARG A 186 -29.84 -29.39 -27.76
CA ARG A 186 -28.78 -29.70 -28.73
C ARG A 186 -28.58 -28.49 -29.64
N PHE A 187 -27.33 -28.09 -29.85
CA PHE A 187 -26.94 -27.11 -30.88
C PHE A 187 -25.63 -27.56 -31.53
N CYS A 188 -25.37 -27.11 -32.76
CA CYS A 188 -24.13 -27.50 -33.44
C CYS A 188 -22.90 -26.96 -32.69
N SER A 189 -21.78 -27.70 -32.80
CA SER A 189 -20.54 -27.38 -32.10
C SER A 189 -20.09 -25.96 -32.41
N ASP A 190 -20.13 -25.54 -33.69
CA ASP A 190 -19.69 -24.20 -34.11
C ASP A 190 -20.48 -23.06 -33.45
N CYS A 191 -21.81 -23.21 -33.35
CA CYS A 191 -22.65 -22.21 -32.68
C CYS A 191 -22.33 -22.16 -31.18
N TYR A 192 -22.12 -23.31 -30.54
CA TYR A 192 -21.76 -23.35 -29.13
C TYR A 192 -20.35 -22.81 -28.87
N THR A 193 -19.35 -23.15 -29.70
CA THR A 193 -17.99 -22.63 -29.62
C THR A 193 -18.00 -21.11 -29.79
N THR A 194 -18.77 -20.57 -30.74
CA THR A 194 -18.91 -19.13 -30.92
C THR A 194 -19.60 -18.48 -29.71
N TYR A 195 -20.69 -19.06 -29.21
CA TYR A 195 -21.45 -18.55 -28.07
C TYR A 195 -20.62 -18.56 -26.78
N VAL A 196 -20.04 -19.71 -26.43
CA VAL A 196 -19.20 -19.86 -25.24
C VAL A 196 -17.94 -19.02 -25.38
N GLY A 197 -17.28 -19.06 -26.54
CA GLY A 197 -16.10 -18.24 -26.83
C GLY A 197 -16.36 -16.75 -26.61
N ALA A 198 -17.48 -16.21 -27.13
CA ALA A 198 -17.86 -14.82 -26.90
C ALA A 198 -18.07 -14.52 -25.41
N LYS A 199 -18.71 -15.42 -24.65
CA LYS A 199 -18.90 -15.27 -23.20
C LYS A 199 -17.58 -15.31 -22.41
N VAL A 200 -16.64 -16.16 -22.82
CA VAL A 200 -15.30 -16.20 -22.22
C VAL A 200 -14.54 -14.89 -22.48
N GLN A 201 -14.69 -14.30 -23.67
CA GLN A 201 -14.10 -12.99 -24.00
C GLN A 201 -14.74 -11.84 -23.20
N GLU A 202 -16.03 -11.92 -22.88
CA GLU A 202 -16.72 -10.99 -21.97
C GLU A 202 -16.25 -11.13 -20.50
N GLY A 203 -15.44 -12.16 -20.18
CA GLY A 203 -14.90 -12.41 -18.84
C GLY A 203 -15.78 -13.30 -17.97
N GLU A 204 -16.84 -13.89 -18.53
CA GLU A 204 -17.66 -14.90 -17.84
C GLU A 204 -16.94 -16.25 -17.79
N SER A 205 -17.20 -17.02 -16.73
CA SER A 205 -16.69 -18.39 -16.57
C SER A 205 -17.79 -19.39 -16.21
N TRP A 206 -17.96 -19.76 -14.95
CA TRP A 206 -18.90 -20.82 -14.54
C TRP A 206 -20.38 -20.44 -14.69
N ARG A 207 -20.69 -19.15 -14.90
CA ARG A 207 -22.08 -18.63 -15.01
C ARG A 207 -22.67 -18.74 -16.42
N ILE A 208 -21.90 -19.26 -17.39
CA ILE A 208 -22.36 -19.44 -18.77
C ILE A 208 -23.51 -20.45 -18.76
N ARG A 209 -24.67 -20.05 -19.30
CA ARG A 209 -25.89 -20.87 -19.37
C ARG A 209 -26.04 -21.51 -20.74
N CYS A 210 -26.90 -22.52 -20.83
CA CYS A 210 -27.35 -23.05 -22.10
C CYS A 210 -27.92 -21.95 -23.01
N ALA A 211 -27.59 -21.99 -24.30
CA ALA A 211 -28.05 -21.02 -25.30
C ALA A 211 -29.58 -21.03 -25.52
N ALA A 212 -30.28 -22.07 -25.05
CA ALA A 212 -31.73 -22.14 -25.13
C ALA A 212 -32.41 -21.07 -24.24
N PRO A 213 -33.46 -20.37 -24.74
CA PRO A 213 -34.15 -19.33 -23.98
C PRO A 213 -34.65 -19.83 -22.63
N LYS A 214 -34.33 -19.08 -21.56
CA LYS A 214 -34.77 -19.37 -20.17
C LYS A 214 -34.29 -20.71 -19.60
N CYS A 215 -33.32 -21.37 -20.22
CA CYS A 215 -32.75 -22.59 -19.65
C CYS A 215 -31.77 -22.24 -18.50
N PRO A 216 -31.92 -22.83 -17.30
CA PRO A 216 -31.05 -22.55 -16.16
C PRO A 216 -29.76 -23.38 -16.11
N VAL A 217 -29.62 -24.39 -16.99
CA VAL A 217 -28.44 -25.28 -17.01
C VAL A 217 -27.18 -24.50 -17.32
N LEU A 218 -26.16 -24.69 -16.48
CA LEU A 218 -24.83 -24.13 -16.68
C LEU A 218 -23.99 -25.00 -17.61
N VAL A 219 -23.12 -24.35 -18.38
CA VAL A 219 -22.10 -24.98 -19.20
C VAL A 219 -20.91 -25.27 -18.29
N GLY A 220 -20.74 -26.54 -17.91
CA GLY A 220 -19.60 -26.99 -17.11
C GLY A 220 -18.27 -27.01 -17.87
N LEU A 221 -17.18 -27.23 -17.16
CA LEU A 221 -15.82 -27.38 -17.68
C LEU A 221 -15.69 -28.56 -18.64
N GLU A 222 -16.34 -29.70 -18.39
CA GLU A 222 -16.38 -30.81 -19.37
C GLU A 222 -16.97 -30.35 -20.72
N ALA A 223 -18.10 -29.64 -20.70
CA ALA A 223 -18.73 -29.13 -21.92
C ALA A 223 -17.87 -28.06 -22.60
N ALA A 224 -17.27 -27.16 -21.83
CA ALA A 224 -16.37 -26.12 -22.35
C ALA A 224 -15.12 -26.73 -23.02
N ARG A 225 -14.53 -27.78 -22.43
CA ARG A 225 -13.37 -28.49 -23.00
C ARG A 225 -13.69 -29.25 -24.29
N LEU A 226 -14.93 -29.67 -24.48
CA LEU A 226 -15.38 -30.28 -25.75
C LEU A 226 -15.55 -29.25 -26.87
N LEU A 227 -15.78 -27.98 -26.52
CA LEU A 227 -16.09 -26.90 -27.46
C LEU A 227 -14.90 -26.00 -27.78
N LEU A 228 -14.03 -25.77 -26.79
CA LEU A 228 -12.94 -24.80 -26.85
C LEU A 228 -11.60 -25.51 -26.93
N ASP A 229 -10.75 -25.06 -27.85
CA ASP A 229 -9.37 -25.48 -28.01
C ASP A 229 -8.40 -24.29 -27.84
N GLY A 230 -7.11 -24.63 -27.66
CA GLY A 230 -6.01 -23.67 -27.55
C GLY A 230 -6.25 -22.56 -26.53
N GLU A 231 -6.06 -21.31 -26.98
CA GLU A 231 -6.09 -20.11 -26.15
C GLU A 231 -7.46 -19.86 -25.48
N ALA A 232 -8.57 -20.20 -26.16
CA ALA A 232 -9.90 -19.98 -25.59
C ALA A 232 -10.16 -20.88 -24.38
N SER A 233 -9.64 -22.11 -24.40
CA SER A 233 -9.72 -23.06 -23.29
C SER A 233 -8.90 -22.61 -22.09
N GLU A 234 -7.67 -22.15 -22.32
CA GLU A 234 -6.79 -21.60 -21.27
C GLU A 234 -7.41 -20.36 -20.61
N ARG A 235 -8.00 -19.46 -21.40
CA ARG A 235 -8.72 -18.29 -20.90
C ARG A 235 -9.93 -18.68 -20.05
N TYR A 236 -10.70 -19.69 -20.46
CA TYR A 236 -11.84 -20.18 -19.68
C TYR A 236 -11.39 -20.73 -18.32
N GLU A 237 -10.37 -21.58 -18.29
CA GLU A 237 -9.83 -22.12 -17.03
C GLU A 237 -9.23 -21.03 -16.14
N SER A 238 -8.53 -20.04 -16.72
CA SER A 238 -8.04 -18.87 -15.99
C SER A 238 -9.18 -18.07 -15.38
N ASN A 239 -10.27 -17.84 -16.13
CA ASN A 239 -11.45 -17.13 -15.62
C ASN A 239 -12.17 -17.92 -14.51
N LEU A 240 -12.15 -19.26 -14.54
CA LEU A 240 -12.67 -20.10 -13.45
C LEU A 240 -11.86 -19.90 -12.16
N THR A 241 -10.53 -20.02 -12.24
CA THR A 241 -9.63 -19.78 -11.10
C THR A 241 -9.75 -18.35 -10.58
N ARG A 242 -9.94 -17.36 -11.47
CA ARG A 242 -10.21 -15.97 -11.09
C ARG A 242 -11.53 -15.80 -10.35
N SER A 243 -12.57 -16.53 -10.73
CA SER A 243 -13.86 -16.55 -10.01
C SER A 243 -13.72 -17.19 -8.62
N PHE A 244 -12.98 -18.29 -8.50
CA PHE A 244 -12.68 -18.93 -7.21
C PHE A 244 -12.07 -17.95 -6.19
N VAL A 245 -11.05 -17.19 -6.61
CA VAL A 245 -10.41 -16.17 -5.75
C VAL A 245 -11.36 -15.02 -5.40
N LYS A 246 -12.25 -14.61 -6.31
CA LYS A 246 -13.24 -13.54 -6.05
C LYS A 246 -14.35 -13.98 -5.08
N GLU A 247 -14.69 -15.26 -5.07
CA GLU A 247 -15.78 -15.82 -4.25
C GLU A 247 -15.34 -16.03 -2.80
N LEU A 248 -14.06 -16.31 -2.56
CA LEU A 248 -13.50 -16.47 -1.23
C LEU A 248 -12.97 -15.15 -0.65
N ARG A 249 -13.53 -14.72 0.49
CA ARG A 249 -13.11 -13.47 1.16
C ARG A 249 -11.69 -13.52 1.72
N THR A 250 -11.16 -14.71 1.96
CA THR A 250 -9.80 -14.93 2.46
C THR A 250 -8.77 -14.89 1.35
N LEU A 251 -9.16 -14.87 0.07
CA LEU A 251 -8.26 -14.80 -1.07
C LEU A 251 -8.34 -13.45 -1.81
N ALA A 252 -7.23 -13.05 -2.41
CA ALA A 252 -7.15 -11.85 -3.23
C ALA A 252 -6.05 -11.94 -4.28
N TRP A 253 -6.31 -11.44 -5.49
CA TRP A 253 -5.27 -11.23 -6.48
C TRP A 253 -4.32 -10.11 -6.07
N CYS A 254 -3.04 -10.26 -6.43
CA CYS A 254 -2.07 -9.19 -6.32
C CYS A 254 -2.47 -8.00 -7.22
N PRO A 255 -2.40 -6.75 -6.74
CA PRO A 255 -2.75 -5.57 -7.55
C PRO A 255 -1.67 -5.18 -8.56
N ALA A 256 -0.47 -5.78 -8.50
CA ALA A 256 0.63 -5.43 -9.39
C ALA A 256 0.29 -5.80 -10.86
N PRO A 257 0.66 -4.94 -11.82
CA PRO A 257 0.41 -5.22 -13.24
C PRO A 257 1.12 -6.50 -13.66
N ASN A 258 0.46 -7.32 -14.48
CA ASN A 258 0.96 -8.61 -14.98
C ASN A 258 1.33 -9.64 -13.88
N CYS A 259 0.88 -9.44 -12.64
CA CYS A 259 1.08 -10.39 -11.56
C CYS A 259 -0.11 -11.35 -11.45
N GLU A 260 0.16 -12.65 -11.53
CA GLU A 260 -0.84 -13.72 -11.47
C GLU A 260 -0.81 -14.51 -10.15
N PHE A 261 -0.23 -13.93 -9.10
CA PHE A 261 -0.26 -14.54 -7.77
C PHE A 261 -1.51 -14.10 -6.99
N ALA A 262 -2.09 -15.03 -6.25
CA ALA A 262 -3.11 -14.75 -5.25
C ALA A 262 -2.54 -14.90 -3.84
N ILE A 263 -3.09 -14.14 -2.90
CA ILE A 263 -2.69 -14.14 -1.50
C ILE A 263 -3.88 -14.60 -0.68
N GLU A 264 -3.67 -15.53 0.25
CA GLU A 264 -4.65 -15.89 1.27
C GLU A 264 -4.28 -15.25 2.61
N CYS A 265 -5.24 -14.56 3.21
CA CYS A 265 -5.12 -13.94 4.52
C CYS A 265 -6.33 -14.31 5.38
N GLN A 266 -6.06 -14.84 6.58
CA GLN A 266 -7.10 -15.31 7.51
C GLN A 266 -7.56 -14.24 8.50
N VAL A 267 -7.13 -12.99 8.32
CA VAL A 267 -7.54 -11.89 9.19
C VAL A 267 -8.99 -11.52 8.90
N PRO A 268 -9.92 -11.69 9.85
CA PRO A 268 -11.33 -11.41 9.62
C PRO A 268 -11.55 -9.92 9.43
N GLN A 269 -12.53 -9.56 8.61
CA GLN A 269 -12.85 -8.16 8.30
C GLN A 269 -13.14 -7.30 9.55
N ALA A 270 -13.73 -7.91 10.59
CA ALA A 270 -13.98 -7.24 11.87
C ALA A 270 -12.69 -6.81 12.59
N ALA A 271 -11.55 -7.45 12.31
CA ALA A 271 -10.27 -7.11 12.90
C ALA A 271 -9.54 -5.99 12.15
N TRP A 272 -10.00 -5.57 10.97
CA TRP A 272 -9.31 -4.55 10.16
C TRP A 272 -9.27 -3.16 10.80
N ALA A 273 -10.06 -2.94 11.87
CA ALA A 273 -10.03 -1.72 12.67
C ALA A 273 -8.78 -1.64 13.58
N TYR A 274 -8.24 -2.77 14.01
CA TYR A 274 -7.13 -2.87 14.97
C TYR A 274 -5.97 -3.76 14.51
N SER A 275 -6.09 -4.40 13.35
CA SER A 275 -5.04 -5.15 12.67
C SER A 275 -5.05 -4.76 11.20
N ILE A 276 -3.95 -4.21 10.70
CA ILE A 276 -3.81 -3.84 9.29
C ILE A 276 -3.20 -5.05 8.56
N PRO A 277 -3.95 -5.73 7.67
CA PRO A 277 -3.47 -6.94 7.04
C PRO A 277 -2.58 -6.61 5.83
N THR A 278 -1.40 -6.04 6.10
CA THR A 278 -0.38 -5.82 5.06
C THR A 278 0.25 -7.15 4.68
N VAL A 279 0.23 -7.46 3.38
CA VAL A 279 0.77 -8.69 2.81
C VAL A 279 1.82 -8.38 1.76
N ARG A 280 2.78 -9.28 1.58
CA ARG A 280 3.82 -9.19 0.56
C ARG A 280 3.66 -10.30 -0.46
N CYS A 281 3.55 -9.93 -1.73
CA CYS A 281 3.50 -10.88 -2.83
C CYS A 281 4.92 -11.38 -3.20
N ARG A 282 5.00 -12.55 -3.84
CA ARG A 282 6.25 -13.11 -4.39
C ARG A 282 6.86 -12.22 -5.48
N CYS A 283 6.07 -11.36 -6.14
CA CYS A 283 6.56 -10.36 -7.09
C CYS A 283 7.23 -9.13 -6.43
N GLY A 284 7.25 -9.05 -5.10
CA GLY A 284 7.82 -7.93 -4.34
C GLY A 284 6.82 -6.83 -3.97
N ALA A 285 5.63 -6.79 -4.58
CA ALA A 285 4.59 -5.83 -4.24
C ALA A 285 4.08 -6.05 -2.80
N THR A 286 3.97 -4.97 -2.03
CA THR A 286 3.44 -4.97 -0.66
C THR A 286 2.19 -4.10 -0.62
N PHE A 287 1.08 -4.64 -0.16
CA PHE A 287 -0.22 -3.96 -0.18
C PHE A 287 -1.11 -4.44 0.97
N CYS A 288 -2.17 -3.69 1.27
CA CYS A 288 -3.14 -4.08 2.28
C CYS A 288 -4.19 -5.05 1.71
N PHE A 289 -4.34 -6.21 2.35
CA PHE A 289 -5.39 -7.19 2.06
C PHE A 289 -6.80 -6.69 2.43
N GLY A 290 -6.94 -5.59 3.17
CA GLY A 290 -8.25 -4.99 3.43
C GLY A 290 -8.73 -4.13 2.27
N CYS A 291 -7.96 -3.08 1.96
CA CYS A 291 -8.37 -2.01 1.05
C CYS A 291 -7.72 -2.05 -0.35
N ARG A 292 -6.76 -2.97 -0.59
CA ARG A 292 -5.99 -3.11 -1.84
C ARG A 292 -5.09 -1.91 -2.20
N LEU A 293 -4.95 -0.94 -1.30
CA LEU A 293 -3.98 0.15 -1.43
C LEU A 293 -2.59 -0.30 -0.98
N ASP A 294 -1.59 0.53 -1.27
CA ASP A 294 -0.23 0.39 -0.76
C ASP A 294 -0.21 0.22 0.77
N ASP A 295 0.90 -0.34 1.27
CA ASP A 295 1.13 -0.49 2.70
C ASP A 295 0.85 0.82 3.45
N HIS A 296 -0.06 0.71 4.42
CA HIS A 296 -0.55 1.84 5.18
C HIS A 296 -0.49 1.64 6.69
N VAL A 297 0.39 0.76 7.15
CA VAL A 297 0.71 0.65 8.58
C VAL A 297 1.37 1.96 9.04
N PRO A 298 0.84 2.64 10.09
CA PRO A 298 -0.04 2.09 11.12
C PRO A 298 -1.52 2.53 11.02
N ALA A 299 -1.93 3.25 9.98
CA ALA A 299 -3.28 3.78 9.86
C ALA A 299 -4.31 2.68 9.51
N PRO A 300 -5.43 2.56 10.23
CA PRO A 300 -6.52 1.66 9.86
C PRO A 300 -7.14 1.99 8.48
N CYS A 301 -7.61 0.96 7.76
CA CYS A 301 -8.18 1.10 6.41
C CYS A 301 -9.28 2.17 6.33
N ALA A 302 -10.11 2.29 7.38
CA ALA A 302 -11.21 3.26 7.43
C ALA A 302 -10.73 4.72 7.45
N LEU A 303 -9.62 5.01 8.14
CA LEU A 303 -9.04 6.36 8.17
C LEU A 303 -8.32 6.67 6.85
N VAL A 304 -7.64 5.68 6.28
CA VAL A 304 -6.99 5.79 4.97
C VAL A 304 -8.01 6.12 3.88
N ALA A 305 -9.15 5.43 3.86
CA ALA A 305 -10.22 5.70 2.91
C ALA A 305 -10.75 7.14 3.03
N ARG A 306 -10.96 7.63 4.26
CA ARG A 306 -11.38 9.02 4.51
C ARG A 306 -10.32 10.03 4.05
N TRP A 307 -9.05 9.77 4.34
CA TRP A 307 -7.94 10.63 3.95
C TRP A 307 -7.81 10.73 2.43
N VAL A 308 -7.84 9.58 1.74
CA VAL A 308 -7.76 9.52 0.28
C VAL A 308 -8.93 10.26 -0.36
N GLN A 309 -10.15 10.12 0.18
CA GLN A 309 -11.30 10.88 -0.29
C GLN A 309 -11.11 12.38 -0.06
N LYS A 310 -10.68 12.79 1.14
CA LYS A 310 -10.39 14.19 1.46
C LYS A 310 -9.33 14.81 0.54
N CYS A 311 -8.27 14.07 0.21
CA CYS A 311 -7.24 14.51 -0.73
C CYS A 311 -7.79 14.74 -2.15
N LYS A 312 -8.81 13.97 -2.56
CA LYS A 312 -9.49 14.19 -3.85
C LYS A 312 -10.35 15.44 -3.81
N ASP A 313 -11.11 15.61 -2.73
CA ASP A 313 -12.05 16.74 -2.58
C ASP A 313 -11.30 18.08 -2.42
N ASP A 314 -10.20 18.11 -1.67
CA ASP A 314 -9.39 19.31 -1.41
C ASP A 314 -8.20 19.46 -2.40
N SER A 315 -8.28 18.82 -3.57
CA SER A 315 -7.18 18.72 -4.54
C SER A 315 -6.72 20.07 -5.12
N GLU A 316 -7.61 21.05 -5.28
CA GLU A 316 -7.27 22.39 -5.78
C GLU A 316 -6.39 23.18 -4.79
N THR A 317 -6.69 23.12 -3.49
CA THR A 317 -5.87 23.75 -2.44
C THR A 317 -4.53 23.02 -2.28
N SER A 318 -4.55 21.70 -2.46
CA SER A 318 -3.37 20.83 -2.35
C SER A 318 -2.37 21.06 -3.49
N ASN A 319 -2.85 21.32 -4.71
CA ASN A 319 -2.00 21.62 -5.87
C ASN A 319 -1.25 22.95 -5.74
N TRP A 320 -1.82 23.95 -5.06
CA TRP A 320 -1.15 25.23 -4.80
C TRP A 320 0.11 25.10 -3.91
N ILE A 321 0.20 24.05 -3.09
CA ILE A 321 1.31 23.81 -2.15
C ILE A 321 2.43 22.96 -2.78
N LYS A 322 2.19 22.32 -3.93
CA LYS A 322 3.15 21.46 -4.64
C LYS A 322 4.26 22.23 -5.37
N ALA A 323 4.81 23.27 -4.75
CA ALA A 323 6.04 23.87 -5.22
C ALA A 323 7.22 22.99 -4.75
N ASN A 324 7.92 22.34 -5.68
CA ASN A 324 9.19 21.64 -5.42
C ASN A 324 10.34 22.62 -5.09
N THR A 325 10.04 23.91 -5.08
CA THR A 325 10.96 25.02 -4.87
C THR A 325 10.48 25.89 -3.70
N LYS A 326 11.39 26.20 -2.77
CA LYS A 326 11.16 27.13 -1.66
C LYS A 326 12.22 28.22 -1.64
N GLU A 327 11.94 29.34 -0.98
CA GLU A 327 12.92 30.40 -0.77
C GLU A 327 13.62 30.25 0.58
N CYS A 328 14.93 30.52 0.60
CA CYS A 328 15.67 30.57 1.86
C CYS A 328 15.19 31.74 2.73
N ILE A 329 14.85 31.50 4.00
CA ILE A 329 14.38 32.55 4.91
C ILE A 329 15.43 33.64 5.20
N LYS A 330 16.72 33.34 5.00
CA LYS A 330 17.83 34.26 5.31
C LYS A 330 18.26 35.11 4.12
N CYS A 331 18.39 34.51 2.94
CA CYS A 331 18.87 35.21 1.73
C CYS A 331 17.88 35.25 0.56
N ARG A 332 16.71 34.60 0.68
CA ARG A 332 15.66 34.49 -0.35
C ARG A 332 16.09 33.82 -1.65
N SER A 333 17.23 33.14 -1.67
CA SER A 333 17.61 32.30 -2.81
C SER A 333 16.59 31.17 -2.99
N THR A 334 16.17 30.92 -4.22
CA THR A 334 15.32 29.78 -4.57
C THR A 334 16.10 28.46 -4.42
N ILE A 335 15.52 27.50 -3.72
CA ILE A 335 16.10 26.18 -3.43
C ILE A 335 15.12 25.11 -3.92
N GLU A 336 15.60 24.19 -4.75
CA GLU A 336 14.88 23.01 -5.21
C GLU A 336 15.23 21.79 -4.34
N LYS A 337 14.24 20.95 -4.04
CA LYS A 337 14.47 19.71 -3.29
C LYS A 337 15.14 18.66 -4.18
N ASN A 338 16.42 18.38 -3.92
CA ASN A 338 17.24 17.44 -4.69
C ASN A 338 17.52 16.09 -4.00
N GLY A 339 16.88 15.83 -2.86
CA GLY A 339 17.07 14.63 -2.04
C GLY A 339 15.84 14.28 -1.22
N GLY A 340 15.86 13.11 -0.60
CA GLY A 340 14.83 12.67 0.34
C GLY A 340 14.94 13.35 1.71
N CYS A 341 16.10 13.94 2.05
CA CYS A 341 16.36 14.49 3.37
C CYS A 341 15.62 15.81 3.57
N ASN A 342 15.04 15.98 4.77
CA ASN A 342 14.42 17.24 5.15
C ASN A 342 15.41 18.23 5.77
N HIS A 343 16.61 17.78 6.14
CA HIS A 343 17.73 18.66 6.49
C HIS A 343 18.29 19.29 5.22
N MET A 344 18.16 20.62 5.08
CA MET A 344 18.66 21.33 3.92
C MET A 344 19.62 22.44 4.31
N THR A 345 20.69 22.58 3.54
CA THR A 345 21.69 23.64 3.69
C THR A 345 21.63 24.57 2.47
N CYS A 346 21.40 25.87 2.70
CA CYS A 346 21.42 26.86 1.63
C CYS A 346 22.82 26.99 1.02
N ARG A 347 22.94 26.92 -0.31
CA ARG A 347 24.24 27.02 -1.01
C ARG A 347 24.87 28.42 -0.95
N GLU A 348 24.04 29.47 -0.89
CA GLU A 348 24.48 30.87 -0.88
C GLU A 348 24.90 31.37 0.51
N CYS A 349 24.12 31.03 1.54
CA CYS A 349 24.32 31.58 2.89
C CYS A 349 24.65 30.53 3.97
N HIS A 350 24.77 29.25 3.57
CA HIS A 350 25.07 28.10 4.43
C HIS A 350 24.15 27.98 5.66
N HIS A 351 22.94 28.53 5.59
CA HIS A 351 21.94 28.36 6.64
C HIS A 351 21.30 26.97 6.52
N GLU A 352 21.28 26.24 7.63
CA GLU A 352 20.66 24.93 7.78
C GLU A 352 19.23 25.08 8.32
N PHE A 353 18.27 24.48 7.62
CA PHE A 353 16.86 24.60 7.95
C PHE A 353 16.09 23.32 7.59
N CYS A 354 14.91 23.17 8.17
CA CYS A 354 14.00 22.07 7.86
C CYS A 354 13.14 22.41 6.64
N TRP A 355 13.12 21.53 5.65
CA TRP A 355 12.31 21.72 4.44
C TRP A 355 10.81 21.83 4.73
N VAL A 356 10.30 21.17 5.78
CA VAL A 356 8.86 21.14 6.08
C VAL A 356 8.40 22.47 6.68
N CYS A 357 8.99 22.89 7.80
CA CYS A 357 8.55 24.08 8.54
C CYS A 357 9.31 25.37 8.21
N SER A 358 10.40 25.28 7.45
CA SER A 358 11.34 26.40 7.20
C SER A 358 12.01 26.97 8.47
N GLY A 359 11.93 26.25 9.59
CA GLY A 359 12.58 26.60 10.85
C GLY A 359 14.05 26.15 10.90
N PRO A 360 14.84 26.68 11.85
CA PRO A 360 16.26 26.34 12.00
C PRO A 360 16.44 24.86 12.36
N TRP A 361 17.40 24.20 11.71
CA TRP A 361 17.63 22.76 11.94
C TRP A 361 18.15 22.48 13.37
N SER A 362 18.95 23.39 13.94
CA SER A 362 19.55 23.24 15.27
C SER A 362 18.56 23.09 16.43
N GLU A 363 17.31 23.54 16.25
CA GLU A 363 16.24 23.40 17.24
C GLU A 363 15.53 22.04 17.14
N HIS A 364 15.65 21.33 16.01
CA HIS A 364 15.03 20.03 15.83
C HIS A 364 15.70 18.95 16.69
N GLY A 365 14.90 18.06 17.26
CA GLY A 365 15.37 17.03 18.20
C GLY A 365 15.54 17.51 19.65
N GLN A 366 15.31 18.79 19.93
CA GLN A 366 15.23 19.31 21.28
C GLN A 366 13.83 19.11 21.88
N SER A 367 13.74 18.88 23.20
CA SER A 367 12.45 18.63 23.86
C SER A 367 11.45 19.80 23.80
N TYR A 368 11.93 21.03 23.58
CA TYR A 368 11.09 22.24 23.59
C TYR A 368 10.57 22.64 22.20
N TYR A 369 11.07 22.04 21.12
CA TYR A 369 10.69 22.38 19.75
C TYR A 369 10.10 21.15 19.06
N SER A 370 8.86 21.26 18.57
CA SER A 370 8.15 20.16 17.91
C SER A 370 7.60 20.60 16.57
N CYS A 371 8.33 20.28 15.49
CA CYS A 371 7.91 20.58 14.12
C CYS A 371 6.69 19.75 13.69
N ASN A 372 6.51 18.54 14.22
CA ASN A 372 5.44 17.63 13.81
C ASN A 372 4.07 18.01 14.40
N ARG A 373 4.04 18.62 15.60
CA ARG A 373 2.82 18.95 16.34
C ARG A 373 2.04 20.10 15.70
N PHE A 374 0.72 20.01 15.80
CA PHE A 374 -0.18 21.10 15.40
C PHE A 374 -0.70 21.83 16.63
N GLU A 375 -0.38 23.12 16.76
CA GLU A 375 -0.87 23.95 17.88
C GLU A 375 -2.30 24.44 17.60
N GLU A 376 -3.26 23.94 18.36
CA GLU A 376 -4.68 24.30 18.20
C GLU A 376 -5.04 25.69 18.76
N ASP A 377 -4.12 26.38 19.45
CA ASP A 377 -4.43 27.58 20.22
C ASP A 377 -4.85 28.80 19.37
N SER A 378 -4.49 28.83 18.09
CA SER A 378 -5.05 29.81 17.14
C SER A 378 -6.53 29.58 16.80
N SER A 379 -7.06 28.39 17.11
CA SER A 379 -8.38 27.90 16.67
C SER A 379 -9.44 27.97 17.77
N LYS A 380 -9.06 27.91 19.05
CA LYS A 380 -9.99 27.95 20.21
C LYS A 380 -10.75 29.28 20.34
N ASN A 381 -10.24 30.36 19.71
CA ASN A 381 -10.86 31.69 19.70
C ASN A 381 -11.76 31.95 18.47
N ALA A 382 -11.92 30.98 17.55
CA ALA A 382 -12.72 31.13 16.34
C ALA A 382 -14.23 31.04 16.65
N ARG A 383 -14.87 32.19 16.90
CA ARG A 383 -16.31 32.27 17.19
C ARG A 383 -17.19 32.14 15.93
N ASP A 384 -16.67 32.52 14.76
CA ASP A 384 -17.43 32.57 13.51
C ASP A 384 -17.24 31.31 12.65
N SER A 385 -18.26 30.94 11.87
CA SER A 385 -18.22 29.76 10.98
C SER A 385 -17.07 29.81 9.97
N VAL A 386 -16.79 31.01 9.43
CA VAL A 386 -15.67 31.26 8.51
C VAL A 386 -14.32 30.97 9.18
N SER A 387 -14.15 31.40 10.43
CA SER A 387 -12.92 31.17 11.21
C SER A 387 -12.71 29.70 11.54
N LYS A 388 -13.79 28.94 11.76
CA LYS A 388 -13.73 27.47 11.94
C LYS A 388 -13.32 26.76 10.64
N SER A 389 -13.93 27.11 9.52
CA SER A 389 -13.56 26.54 8.20
C SER A 389 -12.09 26.83 7.86
N ARG A 390 -11.61 28.04 8.14
CA ARG A 390 -10.19 28.39 7.97
C ARG A 390 -9.28 27.59 8.90
N ALA A 391 -9.64 27.42 10.18
CA ALA A 391 -8.87 26.63 11.13
C ALA A 391 -8.77 25.14 10.71
N MET A 392 -9.87 24.56 10.22
CA MET A 392 -9.90 23.19 9.69
C MET A 392 -9.02 23.05 8.45
N LEU A 393 -9.03 24.04 7.54
CA LEU A 393 -8.16 24.05 6.37
C LEU A 393 -6.68 24.13 6.78
N VAL A 394 -6.33 25.05 7.70
CA VAL A 394 -4.96 25.18 8.20
C VAL A 394 -4.48 23.89 8.86
N ARG A 395 -5.34 23.23 9.66
CA ARG A 395 -5.05 21.91 10.22
C ARG A 395 -4.82 20.89 9.11
N TYR A 396 -5.73 20.77 8.14
CA TYR A 396 -5.56 19.85 7.02
C TYR A 396 -4.24 20.08 6.28
N LEU A 397 -3.91 21.32 5.94
CA LEU A 397 -2.68 21.66 5.23
C LEU A 397 -1.43 21.29 6.03
N HIS A 398 -1.45 21.44 7.35
CA HIS A 398 -0.33 21.02 8.23
C HIS A 398 -0.03 19.53 8.08
N TYR A 399 -1.06 18.68 8.19
CA TYR A 399 -0.89 17.23 8.09
C TYR A 399 -0.66 16.77 6.64
N PHE A 400 -1.33 17.38 5.67
CA PHE A 400 -1.18 17.07 4.24
C PHE A 400 0.23 17.36 3.75
N THR A 401 0.80 18.52 4.10
CA THR A 401 2.17 18.88 3.70
C THR A 401 3.19 17.86 4.20
N ARG A 402 3.01 17.34 5.43
CA ARG A 402 3.90 16.33 6.02
C ARG A 402 3.71 14.95 5.41
N PHE A 403 2.45 14.55 5.18
CA PHE A 403 2.10 13.34 4.45
C PHE A 403 2.76 13.30 3.06
N ASP A 404 2.51 14.34 2.25
CA ASP A 404 3.02 14.44 0.89
C ASP A 404 4.55 14.55 0.87
N ASN A 405 5.13 15.28 1.82
CA ASN A 405 6.59 15.37 1.95
C ASN A 405 7.24 14.00 2.20
N HIS A 406 6.69 13.16 3.10
CA HIS A 406 7.23 11.81 3.30
C HIS A 406 7.00 10.90 2.10
N GLU A 407 5.91 11.07 1.36
CA GLU A 407 5.69 10.35 0.11
C GLU A 407 6.74 10.71 -0.96
N GLN A 408 6.99 12.00 -1.15
CA GLN A 408 8.01 12.49 -2.08
C GLN A 408 9.41 12.09 -1.64
N SER A 409 9.75 12.24 -0.35
CA SER A 409 11.03 11.81 0.21
C SER A 409 11.27 10.32 0.04
N ALA A 410 10.25 9.47 0.20
CA ALA A 410 10.36 8.04 -0.07
C ALA A 410 10.64 7.74 -1.55
N LYS A 411 9.99 8.47 -2.48
CA LYS A 411 10.25 8.33 -3.93
C LYS A 411 11.68 8.74 -4.29
N LEU A 412 12.18 9.84 -3.72
CA LEU A 412 13.55 10.31 -3.93
C LEU A 412 14.59 9.35 -3.34
N ALA A 413 14.36 8.83 -2.13
CA ALA A 413 15.23 7.84 -1.49
C ALA A 413 15.35 6.54 -2.31
N ARG A 414 14.26 6.06 -2.94
CA ARG A 414 14.32 4.90 -3.85
C ARG A 414 15.14 5.17 -5.11
N LYS A 415 15.04 6.38 -5.67
CA LYS A 415 15.89 6.77 -6.82
C LYS A 415 17.35 6.84 -6.42
N LEU A 416 17.63 7.35 -5.22
CA LEU A 416 18.97 7.37 -4.65
C LEU A 416 19.52 5.95 -4.51
N LEU A 417 18.74 4.97 -4.02
CA LEU A 417 19.19 3.57 -3.94
C LEU A 417 19.68 3.01 -5.27
N ALA A 418 18.93 3.22 -6.35
CA ALA A 418 19.35 2.76 -7.68
C ALA A 418 20.64 3.44 -8.16
N ALA A 419 20.92 4.66 -7.69
CA ALA A 419 22.19 5.34 -7.93
C ALA A 419 23.29 4.83 -6.98
N THR A 420 22.97 4.59 -5.72
CA THR A 420 23.87 4.05 -4.71
C THR A 420 24.31 2.64 -5.08
N GLU A 421 23.47 1.79 -5.69
CA GLU A 421 23.88 0.49 -6.25
C GLU A 421 25.01 0.62 -7.28
N LYS A 422 25.01 1.68 -8.10
CA LYS A 422 26.11 1.96 -9.03
C LYS A 422 27.35 2.50 -8.31
N ASN A 423 27.17 3.32 -7.28
CA ASN A 423 28.26 3.79 -6.42
C ASN A 423 28.86 2.64 -5.60
N MET A 424 28.06 1.65 -5.23
CA MET A 424 28.46 0.42 -4.55
C MET A 424 29.41 -0.40 -5.43
N GLU A 425 29.16 -0.51 -6.74
CA GLU A 425 30.11 -1.09 -7.69
C GLU A 425 31.41 -0.27 -7.80
N GLN A 426 31.33 1.05 -7.72
CA GLN A 426 32.52 1.92 -7.72
C GLN A 426 33.37 1.71 -6.47
N ILE A 427 32.76 1.72 -5.29
CA ILE A 427 33.43 1.47 -4.00
C ILE A 427 34.06 0.06 -3.98
N GLN A 428 33.39 -0.94 -4.57
CA GLN A 428 33.95 -2.30 -4.73
C GLN A 428 35.23 -2.30 -5.57
N ARG A 429 35.25 -1.52 -6.67
CA ARG A 429 36.43 -1.42 -7.56
C ARG A 429 37.59 -0.67 -6.91
N GLU A 430 37.31 0.37 -6.14
CA GLU A 430 38.33 1.26 -5.57
C GLU A 430 38.92 0.73 -4.25
N HIS A 431 38.13 0.01 -3.44
CA HIS A 431 38.53 -0.38 -2.08
C HIS A 431 38.59 -1.89 -1.80
N THR A 432 38.47 -2.74 -2.83
CA THR A 432 38.57 -4.22 -2.71
C THR A 432 37.64 -4.81 -1.64
N LEU A 433 36.45 -4.23 -1.46
CA LEU A 433 35.43 -4.77 -0.56
C LEU A 433 34.62 -5.88 -1.25
N SER A 434 34.27 -6.91 -0.49
CA SER A 434 33.43 -8.01 -0.93
C SER A 434 31.96 -7.60 -1.06
N TRP A 435 31.19 -8.34 -1.86
CA TRP A 435 29.76 -8.11 -2.07
C TRP A 435 28.95 -8.08 -0.75
N ILE A 436 29.36 -8.88 0.24
CA ILE A 436 28.73 -8.95 1.57
C ILE A 436 28.91 -7.64 2.34
N GLU A 437 30.03 -6.95 2.13
CA GLU A 437 30.39 -5.74 2.88
C GLU A 437 29.63 -4.50 2.44
N VAL A 438 28.84 -4.60 1.38
CA VAL A 438 28.11 -3.50 0.76
C VAL A 438 26.59 -3.65 0.94
N GLN A 439 26.12 -4.82 1.34
CA GLN A 439 24.70 -5.11 1.59
C GLN A 439 24.08 -4.28 2.73
N PHE A 440 24.89 -3.72 3.64
CA PHE A 440 24.41 -2.87 4.74
C PHE A 440 23.68 -1.62 4.25
N LEU A 441 24.04 -1.09 3.08
CA LEU A 441 23.35 0.07 2.48
C LEU A 441 21.95 -0.29 1.99
N ASN A 442 21.76 -1.49 1.44
CA ASN A 442 20.43 -1.97 1.05
C ASN A 442 19.53 -2.13 2.27
N ASP A 443 20.04 -2.72 3.36
CA ASP A 443 19.30 -2.83 4.62
C ASP A 443 18.95 -1.44 5.20
N ALA A 444 19.90 -0.50 5.19
CA ALA A 444 19.68 0.87 5.64
C ALA A 444 18.56 1.56 4.85
N VAL A 445 18.53 1.39 3.53
CA VAL A 445 17.48 1.98 2.69
C VAL A 445 16.15 1.25 2.85
N ASP A 446 16.13 -0.07 3.02
CA ASP A 446 14.90 -0.82 3.27
C ASP A 446 14.24 -0.36 4.57
N VAL A 447 15.03 -0.16 5.63
CA VAL A 447 14.57 0.43 6.89
C VAL A 447 14.09 1.87 6.68
N LEU A 448 14.86 2.70 5.95
CA LEU A 448 14.47 4.07 5.64
C LEU A 448 13.11 4.14 4.90
N SER A 449 12.91 3.31 3.89
CA SER A 449 11.67 3.25 3.11
C SER A 449 10.48 2.83 3.98
N GLN A 450 10.67 1.86 4.89
CA GLN A 450 9.66 1.44 5.85
C GLN A 450 9.31 2.57 6.82
N CYS A 451 10.31 3.24 7.41
CA CYS A 451 10.11 4.38 8.30
C CYS A 451 9.36 5.53 7.62
N ARG A 452 9.72 5.88 6.37
CA ARG A 452 9.03 6.93 5.60
C ARG A 452 7.57 6.56 5.32
N SER A 453 7.29 5.30 4.99
CA SER A 453 5.91 4.82 4.81
C SER A 453 5.13 4.93 6.12
N THR A 454 5.70 4.46 7.23
CA THR A 454 5.09 4.54 8.56
C THR A 454 4.85 5.99 9.00
N LEU A 455 5.83 6.89 8.83
CA LEU A 455 5.71 8.31 9.16
C LEU A 455 4.63 8.99 8.30
N LYS A 456 4.58 8.70 6.99
CA LYS A 456 3.52 9.19 6.10
C LYS A 456 2.14 8.86 6.68
N TRP A 457 1.91 7.59 7.05
CA TRP A 457 0.61 7.16 7.56
C TRP A 457 0.37 7.52 9.03
N SER A 458 1.40 7.76 9.83
CA SER A 458 1.25 8.26 11.19
C SER A 458 0.69 9.69 11.21
N TYR A 459 1.01 10.52 10.21
CA TYR A 459 0.37 11.84 10.07
C TYR A 459 -1.12 11.75 9.77
N VAL A 460 -1.54 10.78 8.94
CA VAL A 460 -2.98 10.52 8.70
C VAL A 460 -3.67 10.10 9.99
N LEU A 461 -3.03 9.23 10.77
CA LEU A 461 -3.53 8.82 12.08
C LEU A 461 -3.66 10.04 13.01
N GLY A 462 -2.61 10.84 13.16
CA GLY A 462 -2.57 12.02 14.01
C GLY A 462 -3.58 13.11 13.65
N TYR A 463 -3.92 13.24 12.37
CA TYR A 463 -4.95 14.18 11.90
C TYR A 463 -6.33 13.85 12.48
N TYR A 464 -6.70 12.57 12.50
CA TYR A 464 -8.00 12.09 13.01
C TYR A 464 -7.98 11.78 14.51
N MET A 465 -6.83 11.75 15.16
CA MET A 465 -6.71 11.53 16.60
C MET A 465 -7.25 12.70 17.41
N VAL A 466 -8.12 12.38 18.37
CA VAL A 466 -8.59 13.33 19.39
C VAL A 466 -7.41 13.82 20.22
N SER A 467 -7.38 15.11 20.54
CA SER A 467 -6.34 15.69 21.37
C SER A 467 -6.48 15.28 22.84
N ASP A 468 -5.72 14.26 23.25
CA ASP A 468 -5.63 13.76 24.62
C ASP A 468 -4.16 13.54 25.06
N ASN A 469 -3.96 13.04 26.28
CA ASN A 469 -2.62 12.74 26.79
C ASN A 469 -1.90 11.64 25.98
N GLN A 470 -2.65 10.73 25.34
CA GLN A 470 -2.10 9.65 24.53
C GLN A 470 -1.55 10.21 23.21
N LYS A 471 -2.25 11.18 22.60
CA LYS A 471 -1.77 11.88 21.41
C LYS A 471 -0.43 12.57 21.65
N ILE A 472 -0.22 13.17 22.83
CA ILE A 472 1.06 13.80 23.18
C ILE A 472 2.20 12.78 23.18
N ILE A 473 1.97 11.58 23.75
CA ILE A 473 2.94 10.48 23.77
C ILE A 473 3.23 9.99 22.35
N PHE A 474 2.17 9.79 21.56
CA PHE A 474 2.29 9.42 20.14
C PHE A 474 3.11 10.44 19.34
N GLU A 475 2.87 11.73 19.51
CA GLU A 475 3.59 12.80 18.83
C GLU A 475 5.07 12.88 19.25
N ASN A 476 5.40 12.58 20.52
CA ASN A 476 6.80 12.47 20.96
C ASN A 476 7.49 11.29 20.26
N ASN A 477 6.85 10.11 20.26
CA ASN A 477 7.38 8.93 19.59
C ASN A 477 7.55 9.15 18.07
N GLN A 478 6.61 9.87 17.45
CA GLN A 478 6.69 10.26 16.05
C GLN A 478 7.88 11.19 15.79
N SER A 479 8.07 12.20 16.63
CA SER A 479 9.20 13.14 16.53
C SER A 479 10.55 12.42 16.66
N ASP A 480 10.67 11.49 17.60
CA ASP A 480 11.87 10.66 17.78
C ASP A 480 12.19 9.84 16.53
N LEU A 481 11.17 9.18 15.95
CA LEU A 481 11.35 8.40 14.72
C LEU A 481 11.71 9.30 13.53
N GLU A 482 11.06 10.45 13.40
CA GLU A 482 11.33 11.40 12.31
C GLU A 482 12.78 11.86 12.33
N MET A 483 13.26 12.33 13.49
CA MET A 483 14.66 12.75 13.67
C MET A 483 15.66 11.63 13.36
N ALA A 484 15.38 10.42 13.86
CA ALA A 484 16.23 9.26 13.58
C ALA A 484 16.27 8.93 12.07
N THR A 485 15.12 9.05 11.39
CA THR A 485 14.96 8.79 9.96
C THR A 485 15.70 9.82 9.10
N GLU A 486 15.63 11.10 9.47
CA GLU A 486 16.36 12.16 8.75
C GLU A 486 17.87 12.00 8.91
N TYR A 487 18.34 11.67 10.12
CA TYR A 487 19.77 11.47 10.37
C TYR A 487 20.33 10.27 9.59
N LEU A 488 19.60 9.16 9.51
CA LEU A 488 20.00 8.02 8.67
C LEU A 488 20.02 8.40 7.19
N ASN A 489 19.03 9.17 6.72
CA ASN A 489 18.98 9.57 5.32
C ASN A 489 20.13 10.51 4.94
N GLU A 490 20.47 11.47 5.81
CA GLU A 490 21.61 12.36 5.62
C GLU A 490 22.93 11.59 5.48
N LEU A 491 23.14 10.56 6.31
CA LEU A 491 24.32 9.68 6.22
C LEU A 491 24.38 8.94 4.88
N ILE A 492 23.23 8.52 4.34
CA ILE A 492 23.16 7.80 3.05
C ILE A 492 23.34 8.76 1.86
N GLU A 493 22.80 9.98 1.95
CA GLU A 493 22.91 11.00 0.88
C GLU A 493 24.31 11.59 0.77
N ASN A 494 25.04 11.70 1.89
CA ASN A 494 26.39 12.28 1.95
C ASN A 494 27.41 11.26 2.46
N PRO A 495 27.72 10.18 1.70
CA PRO A 495 28.45 9.04 2.23
C PRO A 495 29.93 9.31 2.52
N ILE A 496 30.59 10.19 1.78
CA ILE A 496 32.05 10.46 1.89
C ILE A 496 32.34 11.89 1.43
N SER A 497 32.86 12.75 2.31
CA SER A 497 33.58 13.96 1.92
C SER A 497 35.08 13.66 1.80
N ASP A 498 35.83 14.42 0.99
CA ASP A 498 37.29 14.23 0.83
C ASP A 498 38.09 14.38 2.15
N ASP A 499 37.49 15.00 3.18
CA ASP A 499 38.00 15.12 4.55
C ASP A 499 37.29 14.18 5.56
N GLY A 500 36.54 13.18 5.07
CA GLY A 500 35.59 12.36 5.82
C GLY A 500 36.16 11.12 6.53
N PRO A 501 35.34 10.42 7.33
CA PRO A 501 35.73 9.22 8.07
C PRO A 501 36.11 8.07 7.11
N SER A 502 36.95 7.14 7.59
CA SER A 502 37.30 5.95 6.80
C SER A 502 36.05 5.14 6.43
N ILE A 503 36.08 4.39 5.33
CA ILE A 503 34.94 3.57 4.88
C ILE A 503 34.47 2.59 5.96
N GLU A 504 35.38 2.10 6.80
CA GLU A 504 35.06 1.24 7.94
C GLU A 504 34.28 1.98 9.04
N GLN A 505 34.66 3.22 9.35
CA GLN A 505 33.93 4.08 10.29
C GLN A 505 32.56 4.45 9.74
N PHE A 506 32.48 4.82 8.46
CA PHE A 506 31.21 5.09 7.78
C PHE A 506 30.26 3.89 7.86
N ARG A 507 30.74 2.69 7.51
CA ARG A 507 29.97 1.45 7.58
C ARG A 507 29.44 1.20 8.99
N ARG A 508 30.29 1.29 10.01
CA ARG A 508 29.88 1.11 11.41
C ARG A 508 28.79 2.11 11.80
N THR A 509 28.97 3.39 11.49
CA THR A 509 28.00 4.43 11.79
C THR A 509 26.65 4.19 11.09
N VAL A 510 26.65 3.76 9.82
CA VAL A 510 25.39 3.44 9.11
C VAL A 510 24.69 2.23 9.73
N ILE A 511 25.43 1.18 10.10
CA ILE A 511 24.84 -0.03 10.73
C ILE A 511 24.24 0.32 12.09
N ASP A 512 24.97 1.05 12.94
CA ASP A 512 24.51 1.46 14.27
C ASP A 512 23.23 2.30 14.17
N LYS A 513 23.21 3.25 13.22
CA LYS A 513 22.05 4.13 13.01
C LYS A 513 20.88 3.41 12.37
N THR A 514 21.11 2.50 11.44
CA THR A 514 20.06 1.64 10.88
C THR A 514 19.39 0.81 11.99
N THR A 515 20.18 0.24 12.89
CA THR A 515 19.68 -0.55 14.02
C THR A 515 18.88 0.31 15.00
N TYR A 516 19.37 1.51 15.31
CA TYR A 516 18.64 2.47 16.17
C TYR A 516 17.31 2.89 15.55
N VAL A 517 17.31 3.27 14.26
CA VAL A 517 16.10 3.66 13.52
C VAL A 517 15.10 2.51 13.48
N ARG A 518 15.55 1.28 13.18
CA ARG A 518 14.71 0.08 13.19
C ARG A 518 14.07 -0.13 14.56
N THR A 519 14.84 -0.01 15.64
CA THR A 519 14.33 -0.17 17.01
C THR A 519 13.26 0.87 17.34
N ARG A 520 13.47 2.14 16.96
CA ARG A 520 12.50 3.22 17.17
C ARG A 520 11.23 3.01 16.35
N TRP A 521 11.40 2.59 15.10
CA TRP A 521 10.30 2.25 14.20
C TRP A 521 9.45 1.09 14.74
N GLU A 522 10.08 0.02 15.23
CA GLU A 522 9.38 -1.10 15.84
C GLU A 522 8.65 -0.70 17.13
N THR A 523 9.25 0.18 17.93
CA THR A 523 8.66 0.65 19.19
C THR A 523 7.38 1.45 18.94
N ILE A 524 7.42 2.42 18.02
CA ILE A 524 6.23 3.23 17.70
C ILE A 524 5.14 2.39 17.03
N LEU A 525 5.50 1.46 16.14
CA LEU A 525 4.53 0.55 15.54
C LEU A 525 3.88 -0.36 16.57
N ALA A 526 4.67 -0.92 17.49
CA ALA A 526 4.16 -1.75 18.58
C ALA A 526 3.16 -0.96 19.43
N ASP A 527 3.51 0.26 19.83
CA ASP A 527 2.65 1.11 20.66
C ASP A 527 1.33 1.46 19.96
N ILE A 528 1.40 1.91 18.69
CA ILE A 528 0.19 2.26 17.94
C ILE A 528 -0.72 1.05 17.78
N ILE A 529 -0.18 -0.10 17.37
CA ILE A 529 -0.98 -1.30 17.11
C ILE A 529 -1.57 -1.87 18.40
N SER A 530 -0.79 -1.91 19.48
CA SER A 530 -1.30 -2.33 20.79
C SER A 530 -2.40 -1.38 21.28
N GLY A 531 -2.22 -0.07 21.11
CA GLY A 531 -3.25 0.91 21.46
C GLY A 531 -4.51 0.83 20.60
N LEU A 532 -4.41 0.39 19.34
CA LEU A 532 -5.60 0.10 18.52
C LEU A 532 -6.35 -1.13 19.04
N GLN A 533 -5.63 -2.19 19.41
CA GLN A 533 -6.21 -3.42 19.98
C GLN A 533 -6.87 -3.17 21.35
N GLU A 534 -6.28 -2.30 22.16
CA GLU A 534 -6.76 -1.90 23.48
C GLU A 534 -7.86 -0.82 23.42
N ASN A 535 -8.17 -0.28 22.23
CA ASN A 535 -9.03 0.90 22.04
C ASN A 535 -8.55 2.13 22.86
N ARG A 536 -7.24 2.29 23.05
CA ARG A 536 -6.65 3.48 23.69
C ARG A 536 -6.78 4.72 22.83
N TRP A 537 -6.70 4.58 21.51
CA TRP A 537 -6.77 5.70 20.57
C TRP A 537 -8.22 6.08 20.27
N GLN A 538 -8.56 7.34 20.52
CA GLN A 538 -9.85 7.91 20.13
C GLN A 538 -9.69 8.70 18.82
N PHE A 539 -10.59 8.45 17.88
CA PHE A 539 -10.63 9.14 16.60
C PHE A 539 -11.88 10.00 16.50
N GLU A 540 -11.74 11.18 15.89
CA GLU A 540 -12.85 12.07 15.59
C GLU A 540 -13.88 11.31 14.71
N SER A 541 -15.09 11.15 15.25
CA SER A 541 -16.27 10.83 14.46
C SER A 541 -16.73 12.11 13.76
N GLU A 542 -17.24 11.99 12.54
CA GLU A 542 -17.84 13.13 11.81
C GLU A 542 -18.81 13.95 12.67
#